data_AF-A0A960F226-F1
#
_entry.id   AF-A0A960F226-F1
#
_cell.length_a   1.000
_cell.length_b   1.000
_cell.length_c   1.000
_cell.angle_alpha   90.00
_cell.angle_beta   90.00
_cell.angle_gamma   90.00
#
_symmetry.space_group_name_H-M   'P 1'
#
loop_
_entity.id
_entity.type
_entity.pdbx_description
1 polymer ?
#
loop_
_entity_poly.entity_id
_entity_poly.type
_entity_poly.pdbx_seq_one_letter_code
_entity_poly.pdbx_strand_id
1 'polypeptide(L)'
;MVDLSVAVTPLYFGTMAWERHALARRAEVEGPSAADYDRPDTTTSLAMGVLSLTGPITAYLVSFTVPFATGKGRGRSGRIGKVVLGVAATAAVATTVADRVARTADTATEAGRRLKARARKVAAVGGVAAIAGAGTVVAATSAHLTSASRWWRRKGAARDMGNGIVPWAIAMTWWDFAYYWNHRFMHQIRSQWAIHVVHHSSEHYNLSTALRQPVAGAFGVWVPYGLPARFGVRPAIIETSRALNLIYQYWFHTDTIRTMGAAEAVLNTPSHHRVHHGSNQRYLDRNHGGI
;
A
#
# COMPACT_ATOMS: atom_id res chain seq x y z
N MET A 1 11.93 16.12 22.53
CA MET A 1 12.11 14.85 21.81
C MET A 1 12.58 15.19 20.42
N VAL A 2 13.73 14.65 19.98
CA VAL A 2 14.14 14.77 18.57
C VAL A 2 13.08 14.06 17.74
N ASP A 3 12.54 14.73 16.74
CA ASP A 3 11.62 14.11 15.81
C ASP A 3 12.39 13.00 15.08
N LEU A 4 12.01 11.74 15.32
CA LEU A 4 12.64 10.57 14.71
C LEU A 4 12.66 10.71 13.17
N SER A 5 11.69 11.40 12.57
CA SER A 5 11.67 11.62 11.12
C SER A 5 12.84 12.49 10.62
N VAL A 6 13.33 13.42 11.45
CA VAL A 6 14.48 14.29 11.15
C VAL A 6 15.80 13.52 11.16
N ALA A 7 15.93 12.50 12.02
CA ALA A 7 17.11 11.64 12.07
C ALA A 7 17.06 10.49 11.05
N VAL A 8 15.87 9.94 10.81
CA VAL A 8 15.67 8.76 9.95
C VAL A 8 15.82 9.10 8.47
N THR A 9 15.41 10.29 8.02
CA THR A 9 15.50 10.67 6.60
C THR A 9 16.96 10.71 6.10
N PRO A 10 17.90 11.41 6.77
CA PRO A 10 19.31 11.36 6.39
C PRO A 10 19.90 9.96 6.47
N LEU A 11 19.46 9.13 7.43
CA LEU A 11 19.92 7.75 7.57
C LEU A 11 19.50 6.89 6.37
N TYR A 12 18.28 7.05 5.84
CA TYR A 12 17.85 6.36 4.62
C TYR A 12 18.70 6.73 3.41
N PHE A 13 18.95 8.03 3.18
CA PHE A 13 19.80 8.43 2.07
C PHE A 13 21.27 8.04 2.26
N GLY A 14 21.77 8.08 3.50
CA GLY A 14 23.12 7.62 3.83
C GLY A 14 23.31 6.13 3.59
N THR A 15 22.34 5.29 3.98
CA THR A 15 22.39 3.84 3.76
C THR A 15 22.27 3.49 2.27
N MET A 16 21.42 4.18 1.49
CA MET A 16 21.40 4.02 0.03
C MET A 16 22.72 4.45 -0.64
N ALA A 17 23.32 5.56 -0.21
CA ALA A 17 24.60 6.01 -0.75
C ALA A 17 25.72 5.00 -0.45
N TRP A 18 25.73 4.46 0.76
CA TRP A 18 26.64 3.39 1.15
C TRP A 18 26.40 2.11 0.33
N GLU A 19 25.16 1.66 0.19
CA GLU A 19 24.82 0.46 -0.58
C GLU A 19 25.25 0.59 -2.04
N ARG A 20 24.94 1.74 -2.66
CA ARG A 20 25.37 2.05 -4.02
C ARG A 20 26.88 1.94 -4.19
N HIS A 21 27.65 2.46 -3.23
CA HIS A 21 29.10 2.36 -3.24
C HIS A 21 29.59 0.92 -3.09
N ALA A 22 28.99 0.14 -2.17
CA ALA A 22 29.33 -1.26 -1.96
C ALA A 22 29.04 -2.11 -3.21
N LEU A 23 27.87 -1.93 -3.83
CA LEU A 23 27.47 -2.64 -5.06
C LEU A 23 28.34 -2.25 -6.25
N ALA A 24 28.71 -0.97 -6.39
CA ALA A 24 29.62 -0.54 -7.45
C ALA A 24 30.99 -1.23 -7.35
N ARG A 25 31.56 -1.32 -6.13
CA ARG A 25 32.81 -2.06 -5.90
C ARG A 25 32.69 -3.54 -6.18
N ARG A 26 31.55 -4.16 -5.83
CA ARG A 26 31.30 -5.56 -6.20
C ARG A 26 31.26 -5.72 -7.71
N ALA A 27 30.60 -4.80 -8.43
CA ALA A 27 30.48 -4.86 -9.88
C ALA A 27 31.82 -4.71 -10.62
N GLU A 28 32.80 -4.01 -10.03
CA GLU A 28 34.18 -3.95 -10.56
C GLU A 28 34.86 -5.32 -10.58
N VAL A 29 34.50 -6.23 -9.66
CA VAL A 29 35.13 -7.56 -9.51
C VAL A 29 34.28 -8.65 -10.16
N GLU A 30 32.97 -8.64 -9.93
CA GLU A 30 32.04 -9.70 -10.30
C GLU A 30 31.21 -9.37 -11.57
N GLY A 31 31.29 -8.14 -12.06
CA GLY A 31 30.44 -7.62 -13.12
C GLY A 31 29.10 -7.08 -12.60
N PRO A 32 28.32 -6.39 -13.46
CA PRO A 32 27.07 -5.76 -13.07
C PRO A 32 26.01 -6.78 -12.65
N SER A 33 25.09 -6.36 -11.80
CA SER A 33 24.05 -7.20 -11.22
C SER A 33 22.68 -6.55 -11.24
N ALA A 34 21.63 -7.37 -11.07
CA ALA A 34 20.27 -6.87 -10.90
C ALA A 34 20.07 -6.08 -9.58
N ALA A 35 21.08 -5.92 -8.74
CA ALA A 35 21.00 -5.07 -7.56
C ALA A 35 21.52 -3.65 -7.81
N ASP A 36 22.24 -3.42 -8.91
CA ASP A 36 22.94 -2.17 -9.13
C ASP A 36 21.97 -0.99 -9.24
N TYR A 37 22.42 0.20 -8.85
CA TYR A 37 21.62 1.40 -8.95
C TYR A 37 21.59 1.93 -10.37
N ASP A 38 20.43 1.85 -11.02
CA ASP A 38 20.14 2.57 -12.26
C ASP A 38 19.40 3.89 -11.99
N ARG A 39 19.74 4.95 -12.73
CA ARG A 39 19.20 6.30 -12.49
C ARG A 39 17.69 6.40 -12.79
N PRO A 40 17.21 6.04 -14.00
CA PRO A 40 15.78 5.94 -14.28
C PRO A 40 15.00 5.12 -13.24
N ASP A 41 15.48 3.93 -12.88
CA ASP A 41 14.79 3.06 -11.94
C ASP A 41 14.74 3.68 -10.54
N THR A 42 15.88 4.17 -10.04
CA THR A 42 15.99 4.83 -8.72
C THR A 42 15.10 6.07 -8.64
N THR A 43 15.09 6.91 -9.69
CA THR A 43 14.27 8.13 -9.73
C THR A 43 12.79 7.78 -9.67
N THR A 44 12.38 6.75 -10.41
CA THR A 44 11.01 6.22 -10.35
C THR A 44 10.67 5.75 -8.95
N SER A 45 11.53 4.94 -8.30
CA SER A 45 11.32 4.47 -6.92
C SER A 45 11.10 5.62 -5.94
N LEU A 46 11.98 6.64 -5.98
CA LEU A 46 11.89 7.82 -5.11
C LEU A 46 10.64 8.66 -5.41
N ALA A 47 10.34 8.90 -6.69
CA ALA A 47 9.16 9.66 -7.08
C ALA A 47 7.87 8.97 -6.63
N MET A 48 7.78 7.64 -6.80
CA MET A 48 6.65 6.85 -6.31
C MET A 48 6.57 6.86 -4.80
N GLY A 49 7.69 6.78 -4.08
CA GLY A 49 7.74 6.96 -2.63
C GLY A 49 7.15 8.28 -2.19
N VAL A 50 7.58 9.39 -2.79
CA VAL A 50 7.07 10.74 -2.49
C VAL A 50 5.57 10.85 -2.82
N LEU A 51 5.15 10.36 -3.98
CA LEU A 51 3.73 10.35 -4.37
C LEU A 51 2.89 9.44 -3.47
N SER A 52 3.44 8.35 -2.97
CA SER A 52 2.77 7.45 -2.03
C SER A 52 2.54 8.09 -0.67
N LEU A 53 3.25 9.17 -0.32
CA LEU A 53 2.97 9.95 0.89
C LEU A 53 1.78 10.90 0.68
N THR A 54 1.52 11.31 -0.56
CA THR A 54 0.37 12.18 -0.88
C THR A 54 -0.93 11.40 -1.03
N GLY A 55 -0.88 10.14 -1.48
CA GLY A 55 -2.05 9.25 -1.60
C GLY A 55 -2.83 9.07 -0.29
N PRO A 56 -2.19 8.72 0.84
CA PRO A 56 -2.77 8.69 2.17
C PRO A 56 -3.29 10.05 2.62
N ILE A 57 -2.67 11.17 2.25
CA ILE A 57 -3.20 12.52 2.55
C ILE A 57 -4.53 12.73 1.82
N THR A 58 -4.61 12.37 0.53
CA THR A 58 -5.88 12.45 -0.22
C THR A 58 -6.92 11.49 0.36
N ALA A 59 -6.57 10.24 0.64
CA ALA A 59 -7.48 9.27 1.25
C ALA A 59 -7.88 9.64 2.69
N TYR A 60 -7.00 10.26 3.47
CA TYR A 60 -7.22 10.77 4.82
C TYR A 60 -8.14 11.99 4.80
N LEU A 61 -7.88 12.96 3.92
CA LEU A 61 -8.77 14.10 3.65
C LEU A 61 -10.15 13.61 3.16
N VAL A 62 -10.20 12.56 2.35
CA VAL A 62 -11.46 11.93 1.95
C VAL A 62 -12.10 11.18 3.12
N SER A 63 -11.34 10.53 4.00
CA SER A 63 -11.88 9.80 5.16
C SER A 63 -12.55 10.71 6.20
N PHE A 64 -12.09 11.96 6.38
CA PHE A 64 -12.81 12.97 7.19
C PHE A 64 -14.05 13.52 6.50
N THR A 65 -14.11 13.42 5.19
CA THR A 65 -15.25 13.86 4.39
C THR A 65 -16.22 12.72 4.05
N VAL A 66 -15.95 11.48 4.49
CA VAL A 66 -16.89 10.35 4.40
C VAL A 66 -17.07 9.62 5.74
N PRO A 67 -17.73 10.21 6.75
CA PRO A 67 -18.28 9.49 7.87
C PRO A 67 -19.61 8.90 7.46
N PHE A 68 -19.65 7.58 7.32
CA PHE A 68 -20.89 6.84 7.48
C PHE A 68 -21.25 6.85 8.97
N ALA A 69 -21.68 8.01 9.47
CA ALA A 69 -22.42 8.09 10.71
C ALA A 69 -23.80 7.47 10.44
N THR A 70 -23.99 6.22 10.85
CA THR A 70 -25.32 5.59 10.97
C THR A 70 -26.07 6.06 12.23
N GLY A 71 -25.68 7.21 12.81
CA GLY A 71 -26.34 7.86 13.94
C GLY A 71 -26.95 9.18 13.51
N LYS A 72 -28.04 9.60 14.18
CA LYS A 72 -28.91 10.76 13.87
C LYS A 72 -28.23 12.16 13.84
N GLY A 73 -26.92 12.27 13.64
CA GLY A 73 -26.19 13.53 13.49
C GLY A 73 -25.95 13.89 12.02
N ARG A 74 -26.65 14.90 11.49
CA ARG A 74 -26.42 15.50 10.17
C ARG A 74 -25.09 16.29 10.16
N GLY A 75 -23.96 15.60 10.03
CA GLY A 75 -22.66 16.24 9.79
C GLY A 75 -22.39 16.53 8.31
N ARG A 76 -21.67 17.64 8.01
CA ARG A 76 -21.22 18.07 6.66
C ARG A 76 -20.50 16.97 5.86
N SER A 77 -19.92 16.04 6.60
CA SER A 77 -19.13 14.90 6.16
C SER A 77 -19.99 13.73 5.61
N GLY A 78 -21.26 13.60 5.99
CA GLY A 78 -22.17 12.64 5.33
C GLY A 78 -22.59 13.09 3.92
N ARG A 79 -22.40 14.38 3.58
CA ARG A 79 -22.82 14.97 2.31
C ARG A 79 -21.81 14.70 1.20
N ILE A 80 -20.51 14.82 1.49
CA ILE A 80 -19.44 14.57 0.51
C ILE A 80 -19.38 13.07 0.16
N GLY A 81 -19.51 12.17 1.14
CA GLY A 81 -19.62 10.73 0.87
C GLY A 81 -20.76 10.36 -0.08
N LYS A 82 -21.93 11.00 0.06
CA LYS A 82 -23.06 10.82 -0.86
C LYS A 82 -22.77 11.37 -2.26
N VAL A 83 -22.04 12.49 -2.36
CA VAL A 83 -21.61 13.04 -3.65
C VAL A 83 -20.61 12.11 -4.33
N VAL A 84 -19.58 11.61 -3.62
CA VAL A 84 -18.60 10.66 -4.18
C VAL A 84 -19.29 9.39 -4.65
N LEU A 85 -20.22 8.84 -3.85
CA LEU A 85 -20.99 7.66 -4.25
C LEU A 85 -21.90 7.94 -5.44
N GLY A 86 -22.54 9.12 -5.49
CA GLY A 86 -23.37 9.55 -6.61
C GLY A 86 -22.57 9.71 -7.90
N VAL A 87 -21.38 10.31 -7.84
CA VAL A 87 -20.45 10.43 -8.98
C VAL A 87 -20.00 9.05 -9.43
N ALA A 88 -19.62 8.15 -8.52
CA ALA A 88 -19.21 6.80 -8.85
C ALA A 88 -20.34 6.00 -9.52
N ALA A 89 -21.56 6.07 -8.99
CA ALA A 89 -22.73 5.43 -9.58
C ALA A 89 -23.06 6.00 -10.96
N THR A 90 -23.01 7.32 -11.12
CA THR A 90 -23.26 8.00 -12.40
C THR A 90 -22.21 7.61 -13.44
N ALA A 91 -20.93 7.58 -13.03
CA ALA A 91 -19.82 7.14 -13.88
C ALA A 91 -19.96 5.66 -14.28
N ALA A 92 -20.40 4.79 -13.37
CA ALA A 92 -20.64 3.38 -13.67
C ALA A 92 -21.77 3.20 -14.70
N VAL A 93 -22.88 3.93 -14.55
CA VAL A 93 -23.99 3.94 -15.52
C VAL A 93 -23.50 4.47 -16.87
N ALA A 94 -22.84 5.63 -16.88
CA ALA A 94 -22.33 6.25 -18.11
C ALA A 94 -21.34 5.34 -18.85
N THR A 95 -20.44 4.67 -18.13
CA THR A 95 -19.51 3.69 -18.71
C THR A 95 -20.23 2.48 -19.27
N THR A 96 -21.22 1.94 -18.56
CA THR A 96 -21.99 0.78 -19.03
C THR A 96 -22.74 1.11 -20.32
N VAL A 97 -23.39 2.27 -20.37
CA VAL A 97 -24.06 2.76 -21.58
C VAL A 97 -23.06 3.00 -22.71
N ALA A 98 -21.94 3.68 -22.43
CA ALA A 98 -20.91 3.96 -23.42
C ALA A 98 -20.26 2.68 -23.98
N ASP A 99 -20.02 1.68 -23.14
CA ASP A 99 -19.49 0.38 -23.56
C ASP A 99 -20.51 -0.38 -24.41
N ARG A 100 -21.81 -0.30 -24.07
CA ARG A 100 -22.87 -0.85 -24.92
C ARG A 100 -22.91 -0.17 -26.29
N VAL A 101 -22.89 1.17 -26.34
CA VAL A 101 -22.86 1.95 -27.59
C VAL A 101 -21.61 1.63 -28.42
N ALA A 102 -20.44 1.51 -27.79
CA ALA A 102 -19.20 1.15 -28.48
C ALA A 102 -19.24 -0.25 -29.11
N ARG A 103 -19.97 -1.18 -28.50
CA ARG A 103 -20.18 -2.54 -29.02
C ARG A 103 -21.21 -2.62 -30.13
N THR A 104 -22.20 -1.72 -30.16
CA THR A 104 -23.28 -1.73 -31.17
C THR A 104 -23.10 -0.73 -32.30
N ALA A 105 -22.10 0.16 -32.23
CA ALA A 105 -21.86 1.13 -33.28
C ALA A 105 -21.46 0.47 -34.60
N ASP A 106 -22.15 0.85 -35.69
CA ASP A 106 -21.84 0.39 -37.04
C ASP A 106 -20.49 0.93 -37.51
N THR A 107 -19.49 0.06 -37.62
CA THR A 107 -18.13 0.47 -38.03
C THR A 107 -17.95 0.58 -39.54
N ALA A 108 -18.95 0.21 -40.35
CA ALA A 108 -18.90 0.36 -41.80
C ALA A 108 -18.94 1.86 -42.19
N THR A 109 -19.69 2.68 -41.44
CA THR A 109 -19.78 4.12 -41.66
C THR A 109 -18.70 4.91 -40.91
N GLU A 110 -18.29 6.05 -41.47
CA GLU A 110 -17.38 6.97 -40.78
C GLU A 110 -18.00 7.53 -39.50
N ALA A 111 -19.31 7.84 -39.55
CA ALA A 111 -20.07 8.31 -38.40
C ALA A 111 -20.05 7.29 -37.24
N GLY A 112 -20.28 6.01 -37.53
CA GLY A 112 -20.25 4.98 -36.49
C GLY A 112 -18.84 4.65 -35.98
N ARG A 113 -17.80 4.78 -36.81
CA ARG A 113 -16.39 4.75 -36.31
C ARG A 113 -16.11 5.90 -35.33
N ARG A 114 -16.54 7.12 -35.64
CA ARG A 114 -16.39 8.28 -34.73
C ARG A 114 -17.19 8.09 -33.44
N LEU A 115 -18.41 7.57 -33.52
CA LEU A 115 -19.24 7.26 -32.35
C LEU A 115 -18.57 6.22 -31.44
N LYS A 116 -18.07 5.12 -32.00
CA LYS A 116 -17.34 4.07 -31.27
C LYS A 116 -16.12 4.62 -30.56
N ALA A 117 -15.34 5.48 -31.21
CA ALA A 117 -14.15 6.11 -30.62
C ALA A 117 -14.52 7.00 -29.42
N ARG A 118 -15.55 7.84 -29.56
CA ARG A 118 -16.06 8.69 -28.47
C ARG A 118 -16.59 7.86 -27.30
N ALA A 119 -17.39 6.84 -27.59
CA ALA A 119 -17.96 5.95 -26.59
C ALA A 119 -16.87 5.18 -25.82
N ARG A 120 -15.82 4.68 -26.49
CA ARG A 120 -14.66 4.09 -25.81
C ARG A 120 -13.93 5.07 -24.90
N LYS A 121 -13.77 6.33 -25.33
CA LYS A 121 -13.14 7.37 -24.49
C LYS A 121 -13.97 7.65 -23.23
N VAL A 122 -15.29 7.73 -23.36
CA VAL A 122 -16.21 7.89 -22.21
C VAL A 122 -16.14 6.68 -21.28
N ALA A 123 -16.17 5.46 -21.81
CA ALA A 123 -16.08 4.24 -21.02
C ALA A 123 -14.75 4.13 -20.26
N ALA A 124 -13.63 4.51 -20.90
CA ALA A 124 -12.31 4.51 -20.27
C ALA A 124 -12.25 5.49 -19.09
N VAL A 125 -12.69 6.74 -19.28
CA VAL A 125 -12.67 7.77 -18.23
C VAL A 125 -13.68 7.46 -17.12
N GLY A 126 -14.91 7.11 -17.48
CA GLY A 126 -15.95 6.79 -16.51
C GLY A 126 -15.64 5.51 -15.73
N GLY A 127 -14.98 4.51 -16.35
CA GLY A 127 -14.58 3.27 -15.68
C GLY A 127 -13.57 3.53 -14.58
N VAL A 128 -12.55 4.35 -14.87
CA VAL A 128 -11.56 4.79 -13.86
C VAL A 128 -12.26 5.56 -12.74
N ALA A 129 -13.14 6.50 -13.06
CA ALA A 129 -13.85 7.30 -12.05
C ALA A 129 -14.77 6.45 -11.17
N ALA A 130 -15.47 5.47 -11.73
CA ALA A 130 -16.34 4.55 -11.00
C ALA A 130 -15.53 3.67 -10.03
N ILE A 131 -14.44 3.06 -10.50
CA ILE A 131 -13.57 2.21 -9.68
C ILE A 131 -12.90 3.03 -8.57
N ALA A 132 -12.32 4.18 -8.91
CA ALA A 132 -11.67 5.05 -7.93
C ALA A 132 -12.68 5.54 -6.87
N GLY A 133 -13.85 6.02 -7.29
CA GLY A 133 -14.88 6.52 -6.39
C GLY A 133 -15.44 5.43 -5.46
N ALA A 134 -15.88 4.30 -6.01
CA ALA A 134 -16.41 3.19 -5.23
C ALA A 134 -15.34 2.56 -4.32
N GLY A 135 -14.14 2.35 -4.86
CA GLY A 135 -12.99 1.86 -4.09
C GLY A 135 -12.66 2.77 -2.91
N THR A 136 -12.78 4.10 -3.09
CA THR A 136 -12.42 5.06 -2.03
C THR A 136 -13.40 4.98 -0.89
N VAL A 137 -14.68 4.87 -1.22
CA VAL A 137 -15.75 4.69 -0.24
C VAL A 137 -15.55 3.39 0.55
N VAL A 138 -15.26 2.28 -0.13
CA VAL A 138 -15.05 0.97 0.53
C VAL A 138 -13.81 1.00 1.42
N ALA A 139 -12.68 1.48 0.90
CA ALA A 139 -11.43 1.56 1.64
C ALA A 139 -11.55 2.49 2.87
N ALA A 140 -12.12 3.69 2.71
CA ALA A 140 -12.34 4.62 3.81
C ALA A 140 -13.29 4.05 4.87
N THR A 141 -14.35 3.37 4.45
CA THR A 141 -15.28 2.70 5.36
C THR A 141 -14.58 1.58 6.12
N SER A 142 -13.87 0.70 5.43
CA SER A 142 -13.10 -0.37 6.04
C SER A 142 -12.12 0.17 7.09
N ALA A 143 -11.28 1.15 6.70
CA ALA A 143 -10.32 1.80 7.57
C ALA A 143 -10.98 2.45 8.80
N HIS A 144 -12.12 3.14 8.61
CA HIS A 144 -12.86 3.70 9.73
C HIS A 144 -13.39 2.61 10.67
N LEU A 145 -13.99 1.56 10.09
CA LEU A 145 -14.66 0.50 10.83
C LEU A 145 -13.68 -0.30 11.69
N THR A 146 -12.44 -0.48 11.20
CA THR A 146 -11.36 -1.26 11.81
C THR A 146 -10.30 -0.40 12.51
N SER A 147 -10.45 0.93 12.53
CA SER A 147 -9.48 1.83 13.17
C SER A 147 -9.31 1.53 14.66
N ALA A 148 -8.05 1.53 15.10
CA ALA A 148 -7.67 1.33 16.50
C ALA A 148 -8.42 2.30 17.43
N SER A 149 -8.48 3.58 17.06
CA SER A 149 -9.18 4.63 17.82
C SER A 149 -10.67 4.35 18.02
N ARG A 150 -11.36 3.78 17.03
CA ARG A 150 -12.79 3.45 17.13
C ARG A 150 -13.01 2.28 18.09
N TRP A 151 -12.20 1.23 17.97
CA TRP A 151 -12.31 0.04 18.83
C TRP A 151 -11.88 0.32 20.27
N TRP A 152 -10.89 1.19 20.43
CA TRP A 152 -10.49 1.76 21.72
C TRP A 152 -11.66 2.45 22.42
N ARG A 153 -12.29 3.43 21.76
CA ARG A 153 -13.43 4.18 22.33
C ARG A 153 -14.64 3.29 22.67
N ARG A 154 -14.87 2.22 21.91
CA ARG A 154 -16.04 1.35 22.12
C ARG A 154 -15.86 0.34 23.26
N LYS A 155 -14.70 -0.31 23.34
CA LYS A 155 -14.47 -1.43 24.27
C LYS A 155 -13.06 -1.48 24.86
N GLY A 156 -12.07 -0.90 24.20
CA GLY A 156 -10.67 -0.97 24.58
C GLY A 156 -10.32 -0.22 25.85
N ALA A 157 -10.83 1.00 26.02
CA ALA A 157 -10.46 1.87 27.13
C ALA A 157 -10.75 1.25 28.50
N ALA A 158 -11.84 0.49 28.63
CA ALA A 158 -12.19 -0.24 29.85
C ALA A 158 -11.30 -1.45 30.15
N ARG A 159 -10.41 -1.83 29.23
CA ARG A 159 -9.49 -2.97 29.31
C ARG A 159 -8.03 -2.54 29.16
N ASP A 160 -7.72 -1.27 29.43
CA ASP A 160 -6.40 -0.69 29.17
C ASP A 160 -5.27 -1.53 29.79
N MET A 161 -4.41 -2.09 28.94
CA MET A 161 -3.26 -2.90 29.33
C MET A 161 -2.03 -2.06 29.73
N GLY A 162 -2.14 -0.73 29.66
CA GLY A 162 -1.03 0.18 29.94
C GLY A 162 0.01 0.21 28.82
N ASN A 163 1.25 0.55 29.19
CA ASN A 163 2.40 0.66 28.28
C ASN A 163 3.46 -0.43 28.53
N GLY A 164 3.10 -1.52 29.22
CA GLY A 164 4.04 -2.62 29.53
C GLY A 164 4.43 -3.44 28.30
N ILE A 165 5.33 -4.41 28.47
CA ILE A 165 5.83 -5.24 27.35
C ILE A 165 4.73 -6.08 26.68
N VAL A 166 3.69 -6.48 27.42
CA VAL A 166 2.59 -7.32 26.92
C VAL A 166 1.81 -6.63 25.77
N PRO A 167 1.26 -5.41 25.91
CA PRO A 167 0.56 -4.75 24.80
C PRO A 167 1.48 -4.48 23.60
N TRP A 168 2.79 -4.26 23.81
CA TRP A 168 3.76 -4.15 22.71
C TRP A 168 3.95 -5.47 21.96
N ALA A 169 4.14 -6.59 22.67
CA ALA A 169 4.27 -7.91 22.06
C ALA A 169 3.01 -8.28 21.27
N ILE A 170 1.82 -8.01 21.83
CA ILE A 170 0.54 -8.21 21.14
C ILE A 170 0.47 -7.33 19.89
N ALA A 171 0.80 -6.04 20.00
CA ALA A 171 0.72 -5.12 18.88
C ALA A 171 1.68 -5.49 17.75
N MET A 172 2.94 -5.82 18.06
CA MET A 172 3.94 -6.19 17.05
C MET A 172 3.57 -7.49 16.35
N THR A 173 3.21 -8.53 17.11
CA THR A 173 2.83 -9.84 16.55
C THR A 173 1.56 -9.73 15.71
N TRP A 174 0.55 -9.00 16.20
CA TRP A 174 -0.68 -8.79 15.44
C TRP A 174 -0.43 -7.97 14.18
N TRP A 175 0.38 -6.92 14.27
CA TRP A 175 0.68 -6.07 13.12
C TRP A 175 1.32 -6.90 12.01
N ASP A 176 2.33 -7.69 12.35
CA ASP A 176 3.02 -8.54 11.38
C ASP A 176 2.10 -9.63 10.80
N PHE A 177 1.31 -10.30 11.64
CA PHE A 177 0.30 -11.25 11.20
C PHE A 177 -0.72 -10.62 10.24
N ALA A 178 -1.23 -9.43 10.57
CA ALA A 178 -2.19 -8.72 9.74
C ALA A 178 -1.55 -8.25 8.42
N TYR A 179 -0.30 -7.82 8.47
CA TYR A 179 0.50 -7.47 7.31
C TYR A 179 0.69 -8.68 6.40
N TYR A 180 1.10 -9.84 6.93
CA TYR A 180 1.29 -11.07 6.17
C TYR A 180 0.06 -11.42 5.33
N TRP A 181 -1.13 -11.43 5.94
CA TRP A 181 -2.35 -11.76 5.20
C TRP A 181 -2.72 -10.70 4.17
N ASN A 182 -2.60 -9.42 4.54
CA ASN A 182 -2.89 -8.34 3.61
C ASN A 182 -1.96 -8.39 2.39
N HIS A 183 -0.67 -8.63 2.63
CA HIS A 183 0.35 -8.74 1.61
C HIS A 183 0.17 -9.99 0.77
N ARG A 184 -0.15 -11.14 1.36
CA ARG A 184 -0.51 -12.36 0.63
C ARG A 184 -1.71 -12.14 -0.29
N PHE A 185 -2.75 -11.44 0.19
CA PHE A 185 -3.90 -11.12 -0.66
C PHE A 185 -3.51 -10.16 -1.80
N MET A 186 -2.57 -9.25 -1.58
CA MET A 186 -2.00 -8.41 -2.63
C MET A 186 -1.32 -9.22 -3.75
N HIS A 187 -0.74 -10.38 -3.45
CA HIS A 187 -0.17 -11.26 -4.46
C HIS A 187 -1.23 -12.18 -5.11
N GLN A 188 -2.24 -12.63 -4.35
CA GLN A 188 -3.19 -13.65 -4.80
C GLN A 188 -4.47 -13.11 -5.45
N ILE A 189 -4.87 -11.86 -5.16
CA ILE A 189 -6.10 -11.25 -5.68
C ILE A 189 -5.73 -10.24 -6.77
N ARG A 190 -6.20 -10.46 -8.00
CA ARG A 190 -5.83 -9.66 -9.19
C ARG A 190 -5.98 -8.14 -9.01
N SER A 191 -7.06 -7.70 -8.37
CA SER A 191 -7.29 -6.27 -8.12
C SER A 191 -6.33 -5.68 -7.10
N GLN A 192 -5.88 -6.47 -6.12
CA GLN A 192 -4.89 -6.05 -5.14
C GLN A 192 -3.47 -6.15 -5.70
N TRP A 193 -3.20 -7.14 -6.55
CA TRP A 193 -1.97 -7.21 -7.33
C TRP A 193 -1.79 -6.00 -8.24
N ALA A 194 -2.85 -5.53 -8.89
CA ALA A 194 -2.79 -4.31 -9.71
C ALA A 194 -2.35 -3.06 -8.91
N ILE A 195 -2.56 -3.04 -7.59
CA ILE A 195 -2.04 -2.00 -6.70
C ILE A 195 -0.58 -2.29 -6.34
N HIS A 196 -0.30 -3.53 -5.93
CA HIS A 196 0.97 -3.91 -5.33
C HIS A 196 2.10 -4.17 -6.33
N VAL A 197 1.78 -4.53 -7.58
CA VAL A 197 2.75 -4.79 -8.66
C VAL A 197 3.72 -3.63 -8.87
N VAL A 198 3.27 -2.41 -8.60
CA VAL A 198 4.11 -1.21 -8.59
C VAL A 198 5.35 -1.41 -7.72
N HIS A 199 5.20 -2.01 -6.54
CA HIS A 199 6.32 -2.28 -5.65
C HIS A 199 7.31 -3.29 -6.26
N HIS A 200 6.78 -4.28 -6.97
CA HIS A 200 7.54 -5.33 -7.65
C HIS A 200 7.99 -4.97 -9.08
N SER A 201 7.68 -3.76 -9.58
CA SER A 201 8.01 -3.37 -10.95
C SER A 201 9.44 -2.84 -11.09
N SER A 202 10.24 -2.97 -10.03
CA SER A 202 11.64 -2.60 -10.00
C SER A 202 12.45 -3.56 -10.85
N GLU A 203 13.16 -3.04 -11.86
CA GLU A 203 14.09 -3.87 -12.62
C GLU A 203 15.37 -4.18 -11.82
N HIS A 204 15.66 -3.34 -10.82
CA HIS A 204 16.79 -3.49 -9.92
C HIS A 204 16.35 -3.69 -8.47
N TYR A 205 16.97 -4.61 -7.72
CA TYR A 205 16.67 -4.87 -6.31
C TYR A 205 17.72 -4.27 -5.38
N ASN A 206 17.41 -3.11 -4.79
CA ASN A 206 18.26 -2.40 -3.82
C ASN A 206 17.38 -1.56 -2.87
N LEU A 207 18.00 -0.80 -1.96
CA LEU A 207 17.27 -0.06 -0.92
C LEU A 207 16.31 0.98 -1.50
N SER A 208 16.49 1.42 -2.76
CA SER A 208 15.50 2.29 -3.41
C SER A 208 14.18 1.57 -3.69
N THR A 209 14.20 0.25 -3.94
CA THR A 209 13.01 -0.58 -4.18
C THR A 209 12.04 -0.52 -2.98
N ALA A 210 12.56 -0.42 -1.75
CA ALA A 210 11.74 -0.22 -0.56
C ALA A 210 10.85 1.03 -0.65
N LEU A 211 11.33 2.07 -1.34
CA LEU A 211 10.64 3.34 -1.50
C LEU A 211 9.67 3.36 -2.67
N ARG A 212 9.70 2.36 -3.57
CA ARG A 212 8.74 2.21 -4.67
C ARG A 212 7.39 1.73 -4.13
N GLN A 213 6.69 2.63 -3.44
CA GLN A 213 5.41 2.36 -2.79
C GLN A 213 4.23 2.73 -3.69
N PRO A 214 3.12 1.97 -3.66
CA PRO A 214 1.96 2.27 -4.49
C PRO A 214 1.21 3.50 -3.99
N VAL A 215 0.92 4.45 -4.90
CA VAL A 215 0.08 5.63 -4.62
C VAL A 215 -1.34 5.22 -4.21
N ALA A 216 -1.81 4.09 -4.76
CA ALA A 216 -3.10 3.47 -4.45
C ALA A 216 -3.06 2.53 -3.22
N GLY A 217 -2.01 2.57 -2.39
CA GLY A 217 -1.84 1.66 -1.25
C GLY A 217 -3.02 1.64 -0.26
N ALA A 218 -3.73 2.76 -0.11
CA ALA A 218 -4.91 2.87 0.75
C ALA A 218 -6.06 1.91 0.35
N PHE A 219 -6.17 1.56 -0.94
CA PHE A 219 -7.16 0.60 -1.45
C PHE A 219 -6.75 -0.86 -1.23
N GLY A 220 -5.50 -1.09 -0.80
CA GLY A 220 -4.96 -2.42 -0.55
C GLY A 220 -5.10 -2.90 0.90
N VAL A 221 -5.70 -2.11 1.80
CA VAL A 221 -5.82 -2.45 3.23
C VAL A 221 -7.17 -3.10 3.54
N TRP A 222 -7.16 -4.39 3.84
CA TRP A 222 -8.38 -5.19 4.05
C TRP A 222 -8.42 -5.96 5.37
N VAL A 223 -7.28 -6.04 6.08
CA VAL A 223 -7.17 -6.75 7.36
C VAL A 223 -7.37 -5.76 8.53
N PRO A 224 -8.05 -6.16 9.62
CA PRO A 224 -8.33 -5.28 10.75
C PRO A 224 -7.09 -4.98 11.63
N TYR A 225 -6.19 -4.11 11.16
CA TYR A 225 -4.99 -3.72 11.87
C TYR A 225 -5.24 -3.19 13.30
N GLY A 226 -6.36 -2.52 13.55
CA GLY A 226 -6.67 -1.97 14.87
C GLY A 226 -7.17 -2.97 15.91
N LEU A 227 -7.29 -4.28 15.60
CA LEU A 227 -8.01 -5.27 16.45
C LEU A 227 -7.54 -5.34 17.90
N PRO A 228 -6.23 -5.27 18.19
CA PRO A 228 -5.76 -5.26 19.56
C PRO A 228 -6.34 -4.12 20.41
N ALA A 229 -6.72 -2.99 19.79
CA ALA A 229 -7.34 -1.89 20.51
C ALA A 229 -8.70 -2.23 21.10
N ARG A 230 -9.41 -3.23 20.56
CA ARG A 230 -10.64 -3.74 21.19
C ARG A 230 -10.36 -4.43 22.53
N PHE A 231 -9.17 -5.00 22.67
CA PHE A 231 -8.78 -5.87 23.78
C PHE A 231 -7.94 -5.17 24.84
N GLY A 232 -7.59 -3.89 24.66
CA GLY A 232 -6.86 -3.13 25.68
C GLY A 232 -5.51 -2.57 25.25
N VAL A 233 -5.07 -2.84 24.02
CA VAL A 233 -3.84 -2.25 23.48
C VAL A 233 -4.10 -0.80 23.05
N ARG A 234 -3.35 0.15 23.58
CA ARG A 234 -3.52 1.57 23.25
C ARG A 234 -3.26 1.83 21.76
N PRO A 235 -4.06 2.66 21.07
CA PRO A 235 -3.86 2.97 19.64
C PRO A 235 -2.44 3.45 19.31
N ALA A 236 -1.81 4.23 20.19
CA ALA A 236 -0.44 4.71 19.99
C ALA A 236 0.57 3.55 19.90
N ILE A 237 0.40 2.47 20.67
CA ILE A 237 1.29 1.29 20.62
C ILE A 237 1.13 0.57 19.28
N ILE A 238 -0.09 0.48 18.75
CA ILE A 238 -0.37 -0.15 17.45
C ILE A 238 0.27 0.66 16.31
N GLU A 239 0.08 1.98 16.29
CA GLU A 239 0.68 2.83 15.25
C GLU A 239 2.21 2.88 15.34
N THR A 240 2.79 2.84 16.54
CA THR A 240 4.25 2.74 16.67
C THR A 240 4.75 1.37 16.24
N SER A 241 4.04 0.27 16.54
CA SER A 241 4.40 -1.07 16.06
C SER A 241 4.38 -1.16 14.53
N ARG A 242 3.39 -0.51 13.89
CA ARG A 242 3.38 -0.31 12.44
C ARG A 242 4.63 0.40 11.93
N ALA A 243 4.99 1.52 12.55
CA ALA A 243 6.15 2.30 12.11
C ALA A 243 7.45 1.49 12.24
N LEU A 244 7.62 0.75 13.35
CA LEU A 244 8.76 -0.13 13.58
C LEU A 244 8.82 -1.27 12.56
N ASN A 245 7.69 -1.92 12.27
CA ASN A 245 7.60 -2.97 11.26
C ASN A 245 7.94 -2.41 9.85
N LEU A 246 7.50 -1.19 9.52
CA LEU A 246 7.84 -0.54 8.24
C LEU A 246 9.34 -0.18 8.15
N ILE A 247 9.94 0.30 9.24
CA ILE A 247 11.39 0.55 9.32
C ILE A 247 12.16 -0.76 9.15
N TYR A 248 11.68 -1.84 9.78
CA TYR A 248 12.27 -3.17 9.60
C TYR A 248 12.16 -3.59 8.12
N GLN A 249 11.02 -3.40 7.47
CA GLN A 249 10.83 -3.69 6.04
C GLN A 249 11.79 -2.96 5.11
N TYR A 250 12.16 -1.71 5.43
CA TYR A 250 13.06 -0.94 4.58
C TYR A 250 14.43 -1.63 4.40
N TRP A 251 15.10 -1.96 5.51
CA TRP A 251 16.53 -2.25 5.48
C TRP A 251 16.87 -3.58 4.79
N PHE A 252 15.92 -4.52 4.75
CA PHE A 252 16.16 -5.80 4.10
C PHE A 252 15.83 -5.83 2.61
N HIS A 253 15.53 -4.68 1.98
CA HIS A 253 15.58 -4.53 0.52
C HIS A 253 17.00 -4.35 0.02
N THR A 254 17.90 -5.30 0.33
CA THR A 254 19.30 -5.20 -0.06
C THR A 254 19.83 -6.53 -0.56
N ASP A 255 20.71 -6.45 -1.55
CA ASP A 255 21.49 -7.59 -2.02
C ASP A 255 22.89 -7.66 -1.37
N THR A 256 23.29 -6.64 -0.61
CA THR A 256 24.61 -6.62 0.05
C THR A 256 24.74 -7.66 1.15
N ILE A 257 23.62 -8.03 1.78
CA ILE A 257 23.56 -9.06 2.83
C ILE A 257 23.00 -10.34 2.24
N ARG A 258 23.86 -11.33 1.96
CA ARG A 258 23.43 -12.57 1.30
C ARG A 258 22.66 -13.52 2.21
N THR A 259 23.07 -13.68 3.46
CA THR A 259 22.39 -14.53 4.46
C THR A 259 22.62 -13.99 5.87
N MET A 260 21.69 -14.27 6.77
CA MET A 260 21.81 -14.02 8.21
C MET A 260 21.93 -15.31 9.04
N GLY A 261 22.18 -16.46 8.39
CA GLY A 261 22.32 -17.74 9.06
C GLY A 261 21.07 -18.14 9.85
N ALA A 262 21.25 -18.53 11.11
CA ALA A 262 20.16 -19.06 11.95
C ALA A 262 18.98 -18.08 12.17
N ALA A 263 19.21 -16.76 12.05
CA ALA A 263 18.16 -15.76 12.17
C ALA A 263 17.07 -15.93 11.08
N GLU A 264 17.42 -16.50 9.93
CA GLU A 264 16.50 -16.77 8.81
C GLU A 264 15.42 -17.80 9.16
N ALA A 265 15.59 -18.59 10.23
CA ALA A 265 14.56 -19.54 10.64
C ALA A 265 13.31 -18.85 11.23
N VAL A 266 13.45 -17.62 11.75
CA VAL A 266 12.39 -16.95 12.51
C VAL A 266 12.13 -15.51 12.08
N LEU A 267 13.07 -14.87 11.39
CA LEU A 267 12.93 -13.51 10.88
C LEU A 267 12.85 -13.49 9.35
N ASN A 268 12.08 -12.54 8.82
CA ASN A 268 12.22 -12.09 7.46
C ASN A 268 13.56 -11.35 7.31
N THR A 269 14.31 -11.66 6.26
CA THR A 269 15.70 -11.19 6.07
C THR A 269 15.91 -10.74 4.63
N PRO A 270 17.05 -10.12 4.30
CA PRO A 270 17.33 -9.72 2.93
C PRO A 270 17.29 -10.88 1.94
N SER A 271 17.71 -12.08 2.37
CA SER A 271 17.65 -13.30 1.56
C SER A 271 16.23 -13.69 1.19
N HIS A 272 15.35 -13.70 2.18
CA HIS A 272 13.95 -14.02 1.98
C HIS A 272 13.22 -13.01 1.11
N HIS A 273 13.49 -11.73 1.32
CA HIS A 273 12.78 -10.69 0.60
C HIS A 273 13.27 -10.53 -0.83
N ARG A 274 14.52 -10.89 -1.13
CA ARG A 274 14.97 -11.09 -2.52
C ARG A 274 14.19 -12.19 -3.21
N VAL A 275 13.96 -13.32 -2.53
CA VAL A 275 13.12 -14.41 -3.06
C VAL A 275 11.71 -13.88 -3.33
N HIS A 276 11.13 -13.13 -2.39
CA HIS A 276 9.81 -12.52 -2.56
C HIS A 276 9.71 -11.61 -3.79
N HIS A 277 10.73 -10.77 -4.02
CA HIS A 277 10.80 -9.90 -5.21
C HIS A 277 11.23 -10.62 -6.49
N GLY A 278 11.66 -11.88 -6.39
CA GLY A 278 12.12 -12.67 -7.51
C GLY A 278 11.00 -13.04 -8.49
N SER A 279 11.26 -12.90 -9.78
CA SER A 279 10.33 -13.27 -10.86
C SER A 279 10.50 -14.71 -11.34
N ASN A 280 11.45 -15.48 -10.80
CA ASN A 280 11.63 -16.89 -11.15
C ASN A 280 10.43 -17.72 -10.67
N GLN A 281 9.97 -18.68 -11.49
CA GLN A 281 8.82 -19.53 -11.18
C GLN A 281 8.85 -20.18 -9.79
N ARG A 282 10.03 -20.63 -9.33
CA ARG A 282 10.20 -21.27 -8.01
C ARG A 282 9.98 -20.32 -6.82
N TYR A 283 10.01 -19.01 -7.05
CA TYR A 283 9.95 -17.97 -6.03
C TYR A 283 8.63 -17.18 -6.01
N LEU A 284 7.75 -17.42 -7.00
CA LEU A 284 6.45 -16.78 -7.05
C LEU A 284 5.61 -17.11 -5.80
N ASP A 285 4.90 -16.09 -5.30
CA ASP A 285 4.02 -16.16 -4.13
C ASP A 285 4.70 -16.71 -2.86
N ARG A 286 5.99 -16.39 -2.66
CA ARG A 286 6.76 -16.75 -1.47
C ARG A 286 7.05 -15.55 -0.59
N ASN A 287 7.12 -15.82 0.71
CA ASN A 287 7.40 -14.89 1.81
C ASN A 287 6.62 -13.56 1.75
N HIS A 288 5.59 -13.43 2.56
CA HIS A 288 4.78 -12.20 2.64
C HIS A 288 4.92 -11.49 4.00
N GLY A 289 5.83 -11.95 4.88
CA GLY A 289 5.98 -11.44 6.25
C GLY A 289 6.67 -10.09 6.29
N GLY A 290 6.43 -9.31 7.34
CA GLY A 290 7.11 -8.03 7.54
C GLY A 290 8.38 -8.19 8.39
N ILE A 291 8.29 -8.97 9.47
CA ILE A 291 9.35 -9.26 10.45
C ILE A 291 9.75 -10.73 10.42
#